data_AF-A0A7X5WSG8-F1
#
_entry.id   AF-A0A7X5WSG8-F1
#
_cell.length_a   1.000
_cell.length_b   1.000
_cell.length_c   1.000
_cell.angle_alpha   90.00
_cell.angle_beta   90.00
_cell.angle_gamma   90.00
#
_symmetry.space_group_name_H-M   'P 1'
#
loop_
_entity.id
_entity.type
_entity.pdbx_description
1 polymer ?
#
loop_
_entity_poly.entity_id
_entity_poly.type
_entity_poly.pdbx_seq_one_letter_code
_entity_poly.pdbx_strand_id
1 'polypeptide(L)'
;MAGSIDFTHNPRPTVGVELELYIVDPATGDLVSASREMLAALGRGHDQGEHPKVKHELYQSTLEIITDVCGSPAQAEADLAATLAEVQT
;
A
#
# COMPACT_ATOMS: atom_id res chain seq x y z
N MET A 1 2.69 -19.42 -25.30
CA MET A 1 3.99 -19.72 -24.63
C MET A 1 4.17 -18.68 -23.55
N ALA A 2 4.34 -19.08 -22.29
CA ALA A 2 4.63 -18.14 -21.21
C ALA A 2 6.04 -17.57 -21.46
N GLY A 3 6.17 -16.26 -21.60
CA GLY A 3 7.46 -15.59 -21.69
C GLY A 3 8.21 -15.69 -20.37
N SER A 4 9.54 -15.83 -20.41
CA SER A 4 10.36 -15.71 -19.20
C SER A 4 10.38 -14.25 -18.72
N ILE A 5 10.39 -14.07 -17.41
CA ILE A 5 10.67 -12.77 -16.78
C ILE A 5 12.18 -12.71 -16.53
N ASP A 6 12.83 -11.67 -17.06
CA ASP A 6 14.26 -11.47 -16.85
C ASP A 6 14.53 -11.06 -15.39
N PHE A 7 15.54 -11.69 -14.78
CA PHE A 7 15.96 -11.33 -13.43
C PHE A 7 16.64 -9.96 -13.42
N THR A 8 16.02 -9.00 -12.73
CA THR A 8 16.60 -7.67 -12.51
C THR A 8 17.40 -7.68 -11.20
N HIS A 9 18.73 -7.60 -11.32
CA HIS A 9 19.61 -7.60 -10.15
C HIS A 9 19.68 -6.21 -9.48
N ASN A 10 19.88 -6.18 -8.17
CA ASN A 10 20.23 -4.98 -7.42
C ASN A 10 21.74 -5.00 -7.10
N PRO A 11 22.47 -3.87 -7.20
CA PRO A 11 23.91 -3.80 -6.91
C PRO A 11 24.24 -3.99 -5.42
N ARG A 12 23.23 -3.91 -4.55
CA ARG A 12 23.29 -4.12 -3.09
C ARG A 12 21.94 -4.62 -2.59
N PRO A 13 21.85 -5.23 -1.40
CA PRO A 13 20.57 -5.55 -0.80
C PRO A 13 19.69 -4.32 -0.58
N THR A 14 18.40 -4.49 -0.86
CA THR A 14 17.33 -3.52 -0.65
C THR A 14 16.16 -4.22 0.05
N VAL A 15 15.21 -3.45 0.56
CA VAL A 15 14.00 -3.94 1.21
C VAL A 15 12.79 -3.17 0.68
N GLY A 16 11.71 -3.89 0.38
CA GLY A 16 10.38 -3.33 0.21
C GLY A 16 9.45 -3.99 1.22
N VAL A 17 8.46 -3.26 1.71
CA VAL A 17 7.46 -3.77 2.67
C VAL A 17 6.08 -3.51 2.10
N GLU A 18 5.23 -4.53 2.20
CA GLU A 18 3.81 -4.48 1.89
C GLU A 18 3.05 -4.77 3.20
N LEU A 19 2.08 -3.94 3.53
CA LEU A 19 1.25 -4.05 4.73
C LEU A 19 -0.23 -4.03 4.34
N GLU A 20 -0.89 -5.17 4.55
CA GLU A 20 -2.33 -5.30 4.39
C GLU A 20 -3.08 -4.89 5.67
N LEU A 21 -4.01 -3.95 5.51
CA LEU A 21 -4.85 -3.41 6.58
C LEU A 21 -6.30 -3.82 6.35
N TYR A 22 -6.91 -4.38 7.37
CA TYR A 22 -8.34 -4.62 7.39
C TYR A 22 -9.13 -3.33 7.67
N ILE A 23 -10.17 -3.11 6.87
CA ILE A 23 -11.11 -2.01 7.05
C ILE A 23 -12.27 -2.51 7.91
N VAL A 24 -12.50 -1.86 9.03
CA VAL A 24 -13.51 -2.26 10.02
C VAL A 24 -14.58 -1.18 10.22
N ASP A 25 -15.80 -1.59 10.49
CA ASP A 25 -16.84 -0.73 11.04
C ASP A 25 -16.44 -0.31 12.46
N PRO A 26 -16.36 0.99 12.80
CA PRO A 26 -15.91 1.43 14.12
C PRO A 26 -16.91 1.14 15.25
N ALA A 27 -18.19 0.91 14.94
CA ALA A 27 -19.23 0.59 15.91
C ALA A 27 -19.32 -0.92 16.19
N THR A 28 -19.11 -1.78 15.19
CA THR A 28 -19.25 -3.25 15.34
C THR A 28 -17.92 -4.01 15.37
N GLY A 29 -16.87 -3.47 14.77
CA GLY A 29 -15.60 -4.15 14.54
C GLY A 29 -15.61 -5.14 13.37
N ASP A 30 -16.73 -5.25 12.64
CA ASP A 30 -16.83 -6.14 11.48
C ASP A 30 -16.06 -5.59 10.28
N LEU A 31 -15.58 -6.49 9.42
CA LEU A 31 -14.96 -6.09 8.15
C LEU A 31 -16.00 -5.45 7.23
N VAL A 32 -15.63 -4.33 6.59
CA VAL A 32 -16.49 -3.61 5.65
C VAL A 32 -15.85 -3.46 4.28
N SER A 33 -16.65 -3.58 3.22
CA SER A 33 -16.17 -3.49 1.84
C SER A 33 -16.03 -2.04 1.37
N ALA A 34 -15.03 -1.31 1.88
CA ALA A 34 -14.88 0.13 1.66
C ALA A 34 -13.57 0.56 0.95
N SER A 35 -12.72 -0.39 0.53
CA SER A 35 -11.41 -0.08 -0.09
C SER A 35 -11.50 0.89 -1.28
N ARG A 36 -12.50 0.75 -2.15
CA ARG A 36 -12.67 1.63 -3.32
C ARG A 36 -12.99 3.07 -2.94
N GLU A 37 -13.84 3.24 -1.93
CA GLU A 37 -14.24 4.56 -1.44
C GLU A 37 -13.07 5.26 -0.76
N MET A 38 -12.30 4.52 0.04
CA MET A 38 -11.07 5.00 0.66
C MET A 38 -10.00 5.36 -0.39
N LEU A 39 -9.78 4.52 -1.40
CA LEU A 39 -8.81 4.82 -2.47
C LEU A 39 -9.20 6.04 -3.30
N ALA A 40 -10.49 6.18 -3.62
CA ALA A 40 -10.99 7.39 -4.28
C ALA A 40 -10.80 8.63 -3.40
N ALA A 41 -10.86 8.49 -2.07
CA ALA A 41 -10.60 9.58 -1.15
C ALA A 41 -9.12 9.96 -1.07
N LEU A 42 -8.25 8.96 -0.87
CA LEU A 42 -6.79 9.11 -0.79
C LEU A 42 -6.21 9.63 -2.10
N GLY A 43 -6.78 9.24 -3.25
CA GLY A 43 -6.30 9.65 -4.56
C GLY A 43 -6.53 11.12 -4.93
N ARG A 44 -7.43 11.86 -4.26
CA ARG A 44 -7.83 13.24 -4.66
C ARG A 44 -6.68 14.25 -4.73
N GLY A 45 -5.57 13.99 -4.03
CA GLY A 45 -4.39 14.87 -4.00
C GLY A 45 -3.25 14.45 -4.94
N HIS A 46 -3.40 13.34 -5.66
CA HIS A 46 -2.34 12.76 -6.47
C HIS A 46 -2.58 12.89 -7.97
N ASP A 47 -1.50 12.79 -8.73
CA ASP A 47 -1.55 12.71 -10.18
C ASP A 47 -2.47 11.56 -10.60
N GLN A 48 -3.33 11.82 -11.59
CA GLN A 48 -4.33 10.88 -12.11
C GLN A 48 -5.41 10.44 -11.10
N GLY A 49 -5.45 11.01 -9.89
CA GLY A 49 -6.45 10.66 -8.89
C GLY A 49 -6.18 9.33 -8.18
N GLU A 50 -4.94 8.82 -8.22
CA GLU A 50 -4.55 7.54 -7.62
C GLU A 50 -3.41 7.71 -6.61
N HIS A 51 -3.56 7.11 -5.43
CA HIS A 51 -2.47 7.09 -4.45
C HIS A 51 -1.32 6.20 -4.98
N PRO A 52 -0.06 6.67 -4.97
CA PRO A 52 1.07 5.91 -5.52
C PRO A 52 1.31 4.62 -4.72
N LYS A 53 1.11 4.68 -3.41
CA LYS A 53 1.51 3.64 -2.43
C LYS A 53 0.38 2.95 -1.67
N VAL A 54 -0.89 3.24 -2.01
CA VAL A 54 -2.03 2.57 -1.37
C VAL A 54 -2.85 1.92 -2.46
N LYS A 55 -3.12 0.62 -2.33
CA LYS A 55 -3.77 -0.20 -3.35
C LYS A 55 -4.94 -0.98 -2.77
N HIS A 56 -5.81 -1.40 -3.67
CA HIS A 56 -6.84 -2.38 -3.38
C HIS A 56 -6.19 -3.76 -3.44
N GLU A 57 -6.40 -4.57 -2.40
CA GLU A 57 -5.99 -5.97 -2.38
C GLU A 57 -7.17 -6.89 -2.76
N LEU A 58 -6.97 -8.22 -2.76
CA LEU A 58 -7.98 -9.21 -3.15
C LEU A 58 -9.38 -8.99 -2.56
N TYR A 59 -9.47 -8.57 -1.30
CA TYR A 59 -10.75 -8.32 -0.62
C TYR A 59 -11.08 -6.83 -0.57
N GLN A 60 -12.35 -6.49 -0.79
CA GLN A 60 -12.82 -5.10 -0.68
C GLN A 60 -12.73 -4.52 0.74
N SER A 61 -12.53 -5.38 1.74
CA SER A 61 -12.27 -5.02 3.12
C SER A 61 -10.79 -4.88 3.47
N THR A 62 -9.91 -4.83 2.47
CA THR A 62 -8.47 -4.70 2.67
C THR A 62 -7.90 -3.55 1.83
N LEU A 63 -7.03 -2.77 2.46
CA LEU A 63 -6.11 -1.86 1.78
C LEU A 63 -4.69 -2.38 1.93
N GLU A 64 -3.89 -2.27 0.88
CA GLU A 64 -2.45 -2.52 0.95
C GLU A 64 -1.71 -1.19 0.96
N ILE A 65 -0.72 -1.06 1.84
CA ILE A 65 0.28 0.00 1.82
C ILE A 65 1.62 -0.60 1.37
N ILE A 66 2.27 0.03 0.38
CA ILE A 66 3.56 -0.41 -0.17
C ILE A 66 4.63 0.66 -0.01
N THR A 67 5.83 0.29 0.39
CA THR A 67 6.99 1.20 0.40
C THR A 67 7.65 1.27 -0.96
N ASP A 68 8.50 2.29 -1.17
CA ASP A 68 9.47 2.25 -2.26
C ASP A 68 10.54 1.17 -2.00
N VAL A 69 11.43 0.97 -2.98
CA VAL A 69 12.65 0.18 -2.81
C VAL A 69 13.61 0.91 -1.87
N CYS A 70 13.70 0.45 -0.63
CA CYS A 70 14.46 1.09 0.43
C CYS A 70 15.87 0.49 0.58
N GLY A 71 16.84 1.34 0.94
CA GLY A 71 18.24 0.94 1.15
C GLY A 71 18.54 0.40 2.56
N SER A 72 17.61 0.54 3.51
CA SER A 72 17.70 0.04 4.88
C SER A 72 16.31 -0.18 5.51
N PRO A 73 16.20 -0.99 6.58
CA PRO A 73 14.94 -1.14 7.32
C PRO A 73 14.40 0.16 7.90
N ALA A 74 15.26 1.06 8.40
CA ALA A 74 14.83 2.34 8.95
C ALA A 74 14.22 3.26 7.88
N GLN A 75 14.70 3.17 6.64
CA GLN A 75 14.08 3.89 5.52
C GLN A 75 12.71 3.30 5.18
N ALA A 76 12.56 1.97 5.17
CA ALA A 76 11.27 1.32 4.94
C ALA A 76 10.25 1.64 6.04
N GLU A 77 10.68 1.66 7.30
CA GLU A 77 9.82 2.07 8.43
C GLU A 77 9.34 3.51 8.28
N ALA A 78 10.24 4.45 7.95
CA ALA A 78 9.88 5.85 7.75
C ALA A 78 8.92 6.06 6.56
N ASP A 79 9.15 5.34 5.45
CA ASP A 79 8.28 5.38 4.27
C ASP A 79 6.87 4.82 4.58
N LEU A 80 6.83 3.64 5.20
CA LEU A 80 5.59 3.00 5.63
C LEU A 80 4.80 3.89 6.60
N ALA A 81 5.48 4.48 7.59
CA ALA A 81 4.85 5.35 8.57
C ALA A 81 4.26 6.62 7.95
N ALA A 82 4.93 7.20 6.96
CA ALA A 82 4.41 8.36 6.22
C ALA A 82 3.10 8.00 5.51
N THR A 83 3.08 6.90 4.76
CA THR A 83 1.88 6.46 4.05
C THR A 83 0.75 6.04 5.01
N LEU A 84 1.09 5.39 6.12
CA LEU A 84 0.12 5.02 7.15
C LEU A 84 -0.56 6.25 7.78
N ALA A 85 0.18 7.35 7.99
CA ALA A 85 -0.39 8.58 8.52
C ALA A 85 -1.45 9.19 7.59
N GLU A 86 -1.25 9.09 6.27
CA GLU A 86 -2.22 9.54 5.26
C GLU A 86 -3.50 8.69 5.29
N VAL A 87 -3.40 7.39 5.57
CA VAL A 87 -4.56 6.49 5.70
C VAL A 87 -5.35 6.72 7.00
N GLN A 88 -4.70 7.21 8.05
CA GLN A 88 -5.30 7.42 9.37
C GLN A 88 -6.02 8.77 9.53
N THR A 89 -6.02 9.64 8.51
CA THR A 89 -6.62 10.98 8.56
C THR A 89 -8.04 11.03 8.03
#